data_AF-A0AA41QDI9-F1
#
_entry.id   AF-A0AA41QDI9-F1
#
_cell.length_a   1.000
_cell.length_b   1.000
_cell.length_c   1.000
_cell.angle_alpha   90.00
_cell.angle_beta   90.00
_cell.angle_gamma   90.00
#
_symmetry.space_group_name_H-M   'P 1'
#
loop_
_entity.id
_entity.type
_entity.pdbx_description
1 polymer ?
#
loop_
_entity_poly.entity_id
_entity_poly.type
_entity_poly.pdbx_seq_one_letter_code
_entity_poly.pdbx_strand_id
1 'polypeptide(L)'
;MTATTSRPDTGPHPGPTARERREAKRRRRRATRATVVVAGLVVAGAACGGGTWRVVTERETLAEDAAAAQELLDASEGKVAEPAVRDVLSQQVDDAGAVLDAIPVSVLVTGTGEERVALVTASDAVRTSMLDLARDEVEALRAGLATVVPDAEGVLAVTEGLGADAARAELQAALDAASASEAVAVRSLAGTDVPALEQAEADLAARRDGVVAANEALLDAQDAVTCPAPDQEWSPRSGHLDAAELAPIPWDPSYSVRADLVPGLVAMDAAYQQAFGGHLKISSAYRTFDDQLAVYDPSSPIAAPPGCSNHGLGVAADFGGGVQTFGSAKYTWLKANAGTHGWEHPSWAEPGGRVPEPWHWQSVLAPEATR
;
A
#
# COMPACT_ATOMS: atom_id res chain seq x y z
N MET A 1 -27.85 4.95 94.37
CA MET A 1 -28.68 5.74 95.31
C MET A 1 -30.13 5.29 95.13
N THR A 2 -30.72 4.86 96.25
CA THR A 2 -32.07 4.37 96.48
C THR A 2 -33.13 5.48 96.40
N ALA A 3 -34.34 5.17 95.88
CA ALA A 3 -35.69 5.52 96.40
C ALA A 3 -36.74 5.24 95.29
N THR A 4 -37.65 4.25 95.37
CA THR A 4 -38.91 4.17 96.18
C THR A 4 -39.91 5.27 95.76
N THR A 5 -41.20 5.09 95.44
CA THR A 5 -42.16 4.02 95.11
C THR A 5 -43.46 4.77 94.76
N SER A 6 -44.21 4.36 93.74
CA SER A 6 -45.68 4.53 93.72
C SER A 6 -46.31 3.70 92.61
N ARG A 7 -47.16 2.76 93.01
CA ARG A 7 -48.05 1.96 92.16
C ARG A 7 -49.34 2.76 91.96
N PRO A 8 -49.91 2.89 90.74
CA PRO A 8 -51.29 3.32 90.61
C PRO A 8 -52.23 2.11 90.50
N ASP A 9 -53.35 2.35 91.14
CA ASP A 9 -54.58 1.60 91.30
C ASP A 9 -55.22 1.14 89.96
N THR A 10 -55.67 -0.11 89.91
CA THR A 10 -56.44 -0.67 88.79
C THR A 10 -57.92 -0.62 89.12
N GLY A 11 -58.53 0.55 88.92
CA GLY A 11 -59.99 0.71 88.86
C GLY A 11 -60.53 0.51 87.44
N PRO A 12 -61.71 -0.09 87.24
CA PRO A 12 -62.27 -0.31 85.91
C PRO A 12 -62.76 1.01 85.30
N HIS A 13 -62.12 1.44 84.21
CA HIS A 13 -62.61 2.57 83.41
C HIS A 13 -63.90 2.19 82.67
N PRO A 14 -64.94 3.04 82.68
CA PRO A 14 -66.15 2.80 81.90
C PRO A 14 -65.80 2.81 80.40
N GLY A 15 -66.17 1.73 79.71
CA GLY A 15 -65.90 1.57 78.29
C GLY A 15 -66.58 2.66 77.44
N PRO A 16 -66.01 3.00 76.27
CA PRO A 16 -66.42 4.14 75.47
C PRO A 16 -67.88 4.05 75.04
N THR A 17 -68.58 5.18 75.07
CA THR A 17 -69.99 5.30 74.64
C THR A 17 -70.16 4.93 73.16
N ALA A 18 -71.38 4.59 72.75
CA ALA A 18 -71.68 4.22 71.36
C ALA A 18 -71.34 5.34 70.35
N ARG A 19 -71.37 6.61 70.81
CA ARG A 19 -70.97 7.78 70.03
C ARG A 19 -69.45 7.85 69.82
N GLU A 20 -68.67 7.63 70.87
CA GLU A 20 -67.20 7.61 70.80
C GLU A 20 -66.69 6.47 69.90
N ARG A 21 -67.35 5.31 69.91
CA ARG A 21 -67.02 4.20 69.00
C ARG A 21 -67.31 4.54 67.54
N ARG A 22 -68.38 5.29 67.24
CA ARG A 22 -68.70 5.74 65.88
C ARG A 22 -67.73 6.82 65.39
N GLU A 23 -67.35 7.75 66.25
CA GLU A 23 -66.36 8.78 65.93
C GLU A 23 -64.96 8.21 65.75
N ALA A 24 -64.53 7.26 66.59
CA ALA A 24 -63.27 6.53 66.42
C ALA A 24 -63.24 5.73 65.11
N LYS A 25 -64.36 5.09 64.73
CA LYS A 25 -64.47 4.36 63.45
C LYS A 25 -64.42 5.30 62.25
N ARG A 26 -65.02 6.51 62.34
CA ARG A 26 -64.93 7.55 61.30
C ARG A 26 -63.52 8.14 61.19
N ARG A 27 -62.84 8.40 62.31
CA ARG A 27 -61.44 8.85 62.35
C ARG A 27 -60.49 7.80 61.77
N ARG A 28 -60.63 6.53 62.15
CA ARG A 28 -59.87 5.41 61.54
C ARG A 28 -60.09 5.32 60.03
N ARG A 29 -61.33 5.39 59.55
CA ARG A 29 -61.61 5.35 58.10
C ARG A 29 -61.02 6.54 57.34
N ARG A 30 -61.03 7.74 57.92
CA ARG A 30 -60.39 8.93 57.34
C ARG A 30 -58.87 8.80 57.33
N ALA A 31 -58.27 8.32 58.43
CA ALA A 31 -56.84 8.06 58.52
C ALA A 31 -56.38 7.00 57.49
N THR A 32 -57.08 5.86 57.39
CA THR A 32 -56.77 4.82 56.39
C THR A 32 -56.90 5.35 54.96
N ARG A 33 -57.93 6.14 54.64
CA ARG A 33 -58.05 6.78 53.32
C ARG A 33 -56.92 7.76 53.05
N ALA A 34 -56.53 8.58 54.02
CA ALA A 34 -55.40 9.49 53.89
C ALA A 34 -54.07 8.75 53.69
N THR A 35 -53.82 7.66 54.42
CA THR A 35 -52.61 6.83 54.25
C THR A 35 -52.57 6.15 52.88
N VAL A 36 -53.70 5.65 52.37
CA VAL A 36 -53.76 5.06 51.02
C VAL A 36 -53.52 6.11 49.94
N VAL A 37 -54.06 7.32 50.09
CA VAL A 37 -53.81 8.43 49.14
C VAL A 37 -52.35 8.88 49.18
N VAL A 38 -51.75 9.04 50.37
CA VAL A 38 -50.35 9.43 50.52
C VAL A 38 -49.41 8.34 49.99
N ALA A 39 -49.67 7.06 50.28
CA ALA A 39 -48.88 5.95 49.74
C ALA A 39 -49.00 5.87 48.22
N GLY A 40 -50.19 6.08 47.65
CA GLY A 40 -50.39 6.16 46.20
C GLY A 40 -49.63 7.31 45.56
N LEU A 41 -49.61 8.49 46.20
CA LEU A 41 -48.85 9.66 45.72
C LEU A 41 -47.33 9.46 45.82
N VAL A 42 -46.84 8.78 46.86
CA VAL A 42 -45.40 8.46 47.00
C VAL A 42 -44.95 7.44 45.96
N VAL A 43 -45.75 6.38 45.72
CA VAL A 43 -45.45 5.39 44.68
C VAL A 43 -45.53 6.00 43.29
N ALA A 44 -46.53 6.85 43.03
CA ALA A 44 -46.63 7.60 41.77
C ALA A 44 -45.45 8.58 41.60
N GLY A 45 -45.08 9.32 42.64
CA GLY A 45 -43.94 10.23 42.63
C GLY A 45 -42.60 9.52 42.43
N ALA A 46 -42.40 8.34 43.02
CA ALA A 46 -41.20 7.53 42.83
C ALA A 46 -41.14 6.89 41.43
N ALA A 47 -42.27 6.42 40.89
CA ALA A 47 -42.36 5.90 39.53
C ALA A 47 -42.16 7.01 38.47
N CYS A 48 -42.76 8.19 38.69
CA CYS A 48 -42.52 9.36 37.85
C CYS A 48 -41.06 9.84 37.95
N GLY A 49 -40.50 9.91 39.16
CA GLY A 49 -39.11 10.31 39.39
C GLY A 49 -38.08 9.38 38.75
N GLY A 50 -38.28 8.06 38.85
CA GLY A 50 -37.43 7.06 38.19
C GLY A 50 -37.53 7.11 36.66
N GLY A 51 -38.73 7.33 36.12
CA GLY A 51 -38.95 7.53 34.69
C GLY A 51 -38.28 8.81 34.16
N THR A 52 -38.40 9.93 34.87
CA THR A 52 -37.74 11.19 34.49
C THR A 52 -36.23 11.12 34.55
N TRP A 53 -35.66 10.42 35.54
CA TRP A 53 -34.21 10.26 35.64
C TRP A 53 -33.65 9.43 34.47
N ARG A 54 -34.29 8.29 34.16
CA ARG A 54 -33.91 7.44 33.01
C ARG A 54 -33.98 8.19 31.69
N VAL A 55 -35.04 8.95 31.49
CA VAL A 55 -35.27 9.77 30.30
C VAL A 55 -34.20 10.85 30.12
N VAL A 56 -33.82 11.54 31.20
CA VAL A 56 -32.74 12.53 31.17
C VAL A 56 -31.41 11.87 30.81
N THR A 57 -31.10 10.72 31.42
CA THR A 57 -29.85 9.99 31.11
C THR A 57 -29.80 9.48 29.67
N GLU A 58 -30.90 8.95 29.12
CA GLU A 58 -30.93 8.46 27.73
C GLU A 58 -30.76 9.61 26.71
N ARG A 59 -31.32 10.79 27.02
CA ARG A 59 -31.16 11.99 26.20
C ARG A 59 -29.74 12.54 26.24
N GLU A 60 -29.11 12.59 27.41
CA GLU A 60 -27.70 12.98 27.56
C GLU A 60 -26.80 12.04 26.76
N THR A 61 -27.01 10.72 26.86
CA THR A 61 -26.22 9.75 26.08
C THR A 61 -26.43 9.88 24.58
N LEU A 62 -27.65 10.14 24.10
CA LEU A 62 -27.92 10.36 22.68
C LEU A 62 -27.23 11.64 22.17
N ALA A 63 -27.19 12.70 22.99
CA ALA A 63 -26.49 13.93 22.62
C ALA A 63 -24.96 13.74 22.53
N GLU A 64 -24.39 12.99 23.46
CA GLU A 64 -22.97 12.61 23.42
C GLU A 64 -22.65 11.75 22.19
N ASP A 65 -23.47 10.72 21.92
CA ASP A 65 -23.29 9.85 20.76
C ASP A 65 -23.48 10.62 19.43
N ALA A 66 -24.43 11.57 19.36
CA ALA A 66 -24.65 12.41 18.18
C ALA A 66 -23.47 13.36 17.91
N ALA A 67 -22.89 13.94 18.96
CA ALA A 67 -21.68 14.76 18.82
C ALA A 67 -20.49 13.92 18.32
N ALA A 68 -20.27 12.74 18.90
CA ALA A 68 -19.22 11.82 18.47
C ALA A 68 -19.44 11.30 17.03
N ALA A 69 -20.69 11.06 16.64
CA ALA A 69 -21.06 10.68 15.28
C ALA A 69 -20.80 11.81 14.27
N GLN A 70 -21.05 13.07 14.63
CA GLN A 70 -20.71 14.21 13.80
C GLN A 70 -19.19 14.34 13.62
N GLU A 71 -18.40 14.22 14.70
CA GLU A 71 -16.94 14.23 14.60
C GLU A 71 -16.42 13.09 13.71
N LEU A 72 -17.01 11.90 13.81
CA LEU A 72 -16.70 10.77 12.94
C LEU A 72 -17.08 11.04 11.48
N LEU A 73 -18.23 11.68 11.22
CA LEU A 73 -18.67 12.03 9.87
C LEU A 73 -17.70 13.01 9.20
N ASP A 74 -17.18 13.97 9.96
CA ASP A 74 -16.17 14.94 9.50
C ASP A 74 -14.82 14.23 9.27
N ALA A 75 -14.37 13.42 10.23
CA ALA A 75 -13.10 12.70 10.14
C ALA A 75 -13.07 11.61 9.05
N SER A 76 -14.23 11.10 8.64
CA SER A 76 -14.37 10.05 7.61
C SER A 76 -14.42 10.60 6.17
N GLU A 77 -14.32 11.91 5.97
CA GLU A 77 -14.35 12.52 4.63
C GLU A 77 -13.20 12.00 3.76
N GLY A 78 -13.57 11.37 2.63
CA GLY A 78 -12.60 10.76 1.70
C GLY A 78 -11.92 9.50 2.23
N LYS A 79 -12.28 9.02 3.42
CA LYS A 79 -11.64 7.90 4.12
C LYS A 79 -12.54 6.68 4.29
N VAL A 80 -13.56 6.51 3.46
CA VAL A 80 -14.46 5.34 3.48
C VAL A 80 -14.44 4.65 2.13
N ALA A 81 -14.51 3.32 2.12
CA ALA A 81 -14.56 2.54 0.89
C ALA A 81 -15.83 2.84 0.06
N GLU A 82 -16.97 3.06 0.74
CA GLU A 82 -18.25 3.35 0.10
C GLU A 82 -18.84 4.69 0.61
N PRO A 83 -18.96 5.73 -0.25
CA PRO A 83 -19.48 7.03 0.16
C PRO A 83 -20.90 6.98 0.77
N ALA A 84 -21.73 6.03 0.32
CA ALA A 84 -23.10 5.85 0.79
C ALA A 84 -23.21 5.54 2.30
N VAL A 85 -22.16 4.97 2.91
CA VAL A 85 -22.14 4.68 4.36
C VAL A 85 -22.13 5.97 5.18
N ARG A 86 -21.48 7.03 4.67
CA ARG A 86 -21.50 8.36 5.29
C ARG A 86 -22.87 9.03 5.15
N ASP A 87 -23.56 8.85 4.02
CA ASP A 87 -24.92 9.39 3.84
C ASP A 87 -25.88 8.82 4.89
N VAL A 88 -25.77 7.52 5.19
CA VAL A 88 -26.54 6.88 6.25
C VAL A 88 -26.21 7.48 7.63
N LEU A 89 -24.93 7.65 7.96
CA LEU A 89 -24.53 8.28 9.23
C LEU A 89 -25.03 9.72 9.33
N SER A 90 -24.92 10.51 8.26
CA SER A 90 -25.44 11.88 8.20
C SER A 90 -26.93 11.92 8.50
N GLN A 91 -27.72 11.04 7.86
CA GLN A 91 -29.15 10.96 8.12
C GLN A 91 -29.43 10.60 9.60
N GLN A 92 -28.68 9.68 10.19
CA GLN A 92 -28.88 9.31 11.59
C GLN A 92 -28.47 10.41 12.58
N VAL A 93 -27.47 11.23 12.24
CA VAL A 93 -27.12 12.43 13.02
C VAL A 93 -28.26 13.45 12.97
N ASP A 94 -28.84 13.69 11.78
CA ASP A 94 -30.00 14.59 11.61
C ASP A 94 -31.23 14.08 12.38
N ASP A 95 -31.51 12.78 12.30
CA ASP A 95 -32.62 12.11 13.01
C ASP A 95 -32.43 12.22 14.53
N ALA A 96 -31.21 12.00 15.04
CA ALA A 96 -30.88 12.16 16.45
C ALA A 96 -31.05 13.62 16.92
N GLY A 97 -30.62 14.58 16.11
CA GLY A 97 -30.83 16.02 16.37
C GLY A 97 -32.31 16.37 16.48
N ALA A 98 -33.13 15.86 15.56
CA ALA A 98 -34.58 16.07 15.58
C ALA A 98 -35.25 15.50 16.86
N VAL A 99 -34.80 14.35 17.34
CA VAL A 99 -35.27 13.77 18.62
C VAL A 99 -34.85 14.60 19.82
N LEU A 100 -33.61 15.12 19.82
CA LEU A 100 -33.09 15.98 20.87
C LEU A 100 -33.86 17.32 20.92
N ASP A 101 -34.26 17.87 19.78
CA ASP A 101 -35.01 19.14 19.71
C ASP A 101 -36.51 19.00 20.07
N ALA A 102 -37.06 17.79 20.14
CA ALA A 102 -38.47 17.56 20.45
C ALA A 102 -38.83 17.88 21.93
N ILE A 103 -39.96 18.58 22.13
CA ILE A 103 -40.45 19.08 23.45
C ILE A 103 -41.77 18.40 23.91
N PRO A 104 -41.94 17.07 23.78
CA PRO A 104 -42.68 16.39 24.85
C PRO A 104 -42.08 15.05 25.32
N VAL A 105 -42.17 14.82 26.64
CA VAL A 105 -41.70 13.65 27.42
C VAL A 105 -42.21 12.29 26.89
N SER A 106 -43.28 12.25 26.09
CA SER A 106 -43.83 11.03 25.50
C SER A 106 -43.02 10.45 24.33
N VAL A 107 -42.26 11.28 23.59
CA VAL A 107 -41.30 10.81 22.57
C VAL A 107 -40.01 10.30 23.23
N LEU A 108 -39.71 10.80 24.43
CA LEU A 108 -38.45 10.59 25.15
C LEU A 108 -38.24 9.20 25.77
N VAL A 109 -39.23 8.29 25.74
CA VAL A 109 -39.09 6.96 26.39
C VAL A 109 -38.91 5.82 25.37
N THR A 110 -39.37 5.98 24.13
CA THR A 110 -39.31 4.91 23.11
C THR A 110 -38.44 5.25 21.90
N GLY A 111 -38.40 6.52 21.45
CA GLY A 111 -37.56 6.91 20.29
C GLY A 111 -36.08 7.10 20.65
N THR A 112 -35.77 7.62 21.84
CA THR A 112 -34.36 7.83 22.25
C THR A 112 -33.50 6.55 22.19
N GLY A 113 -34.09 5.38 22.46
CA GLY A 113 -33.39 4.10 22.40
C GLY A 113 -33.23 3.54 20.99
N GLU A 114 -34.25 3.63 20.13
CA GLU A 114 -34.22 3.13 18.75
C GLU A 114 -33.27 3.98 17.89
N GLU A 115 -33.39 5.30 17.97
CA GLU A 115 -32.53 6.26 17.26
C GLU A 115 -31.08 6.16 17.72
N ARG A 116 -30.83 5.94 19.03
CA ARG A 116 -29.47 5.69 19.52
C ARG A 116 -28.86 4.41 18.92
N VAL A 117 -29.63 3.32 18.85
CA VAL A 117 -29.15 2.06 18.26
C VAL A 117 -28.84 2.25 16.78
N ALA A 118 -29.70 2.96 16.03
CA ALA A 118 -29.48 3.25 14.62
C ALA A 118 -28.24 4.13 14.39
N LEU A 119 -28.04 5.18 15.20
CA LEU A 119 -26.88 6.06 15.17
C LEU A 119 -25.57 5.32 15.48
N VAL A 120 -25.55 4.49 16.52
CA VAL A 120 -24.38 3.66 16.87
C VAL A 120 -24.07 2.68 15.76
N THR A 121 -25.09 2.02 15.19
CA THR A 121 -24.93 1.08 14.07
C THR A 121 -24.34 1.77 12.84
N ALA A 122 -24.84 2.96 12.48
CA ALA A 122 -24.31 3.74 11.37
C ALA A 122 -22.87 4.21 11.63
N SER A 123 -22.56 4.60 12.87
CA SER A 123 -21.20 4.99 13.27
C SER A 123 -20.23 3.81 13.15
N ASP A 124 -20.63 2.62 13.59
CA ASP A 124 -19.82 1.41 13.48
C ASP A 124 -19.61 1.02 12.00
N ALA A 125 -20.64 1.16 11.16
CA ALA A 125 -20.51 0.92 9.72
C ALA A 125 -19.48 1.86 9.07
N VAL A 126 -19.47 3.16 9.44
CA VAL A 126 -18.45 4.11 8.95
C VAL A 126 -17.06 3.70 9.44
N ARG A 127 -16.88 3.37 10.73
CA ARG A 127 -15.57 2.92 11.26
C ARG A 127 -15.06 1.66 10.57
N THR A 128 -15.94 0.69 10.32
CA THR A 128 -15.59 -0.52 9.55
C THR A 128 -15.18 -0.15 8.13
N SER A 129 -15.94 0.72 7.45
CA SER A 129 -15.59 1.15 6.09
C SER A 129 -14.26 1.92 6.02
N MET A 130 -13.95 2.74 7.03
CA MET A 130 -12.64 3.41 7.13
C MET A 130 -11.51 2.41 7.34
N LEU A 131 -11.72 1.43 8.22
CA LEU A 131 -10.74 0.40 8.51
C LEU A 131 -10.46 -0.48 7.29
N ASP A 132 -11.50 -0.85 6.54
CA ASP A 132 -11.38 -1.67 5.34
C ASP A 132 -10.62 -0.91 4.25
N LEU A 133 -10.95 0.37 3.99
CA LEU A 133 -10.19 1.20 3.05
C LEU A 133 -8.72 1.31 3.44
N ALA A 134 -8.42 1.66 4.69
CA ALA A 134 -7.04 1.83 5.14
C ALA A 134 -6.23 0.52 5.06
N ARG A 135 -6.87 -0.64 5.25
CA ARG A 135 -6.23 -1.94 5.04
C ARG A 135 -5.93 -2.18 3.56
N ASP A 136 -6.89 -1.91 2.67
CA ASP A 136 -6.71 -2.07 1.23
C ASP A 136 -5.57 -1.19 0.70
N GLU A 137 -5.48 0.05 1.17
CA GLU A 137 -4.41 1.00 0.79
C GLU A 137 -3.02 0.51 1.26
N VAL A 138 -2.92 0.05 2.52
CA VAL A 138 -1.69 -0.55 3.04
C VAL A 138 -1.31 -1.82 2.26
N GLU A 139 -2.26 -2.70 1.95
CA GLU A 139 -2.00 -3.91 1.16
C GLU A 139 -1.54 -3.59 -0.26
N ALA A 140 -2.12 -2.58 -0.91
CA ALA A 140 -1.70 -2.11 -2.22
C ALA A 140 -0.24 -1.60 -2.21
N LEU A 141 0.14 -0.83 -1.19
CA LEU A 141 1.53 -0.34 -1.05
C LEU A 141 2.51 -1.46 -0.74
N ARG A 142 2.13 -2.44 0.09
CA ARG A 142 2.96 -3.64 0.32
C ARG A 142 3.19 -4.42 -0.97
N ALA A 143 2.16 -4.58 -1.80
CA ALA A 143 2.29 -5.20 -3.11
C ALA A 143 3.25 -4.40 -4.01
N GLY A 144 3.15 -3.07 -4.01
CA GLY A 144 4.07 -2.20 -4.76
C GLY A 144 5.52 -2.21 -4.23
N LEU A 145 5.73 -2.47 -2.94
CA LEU A 145 7.06 -2.66 -2.38
C LEU A 145 7.65 -4.02 -2.78
N ALA A 146 6.83 -5.07 -2.79
CA ALA A 146 7.22 -6.42 -3.19
C ALA A 146 7.66 -6.51 -4.67
N THR A 147 7.31 -5.54 -5.52
CA THR A 147 7.81 -5.48 -6.90
C THR A 147 9.18 -4.81 -7.02
N VAL A 148 9.54 -3.87 -6.13
CA VAL A 148 10.79 -3.09 -6.26
C VAL A 148 11.93 -3.63 -5.41
N VAL A 149 11.62 -4.26 -4.27
CA VAL A 149 12.64 -4.78 -3.34
C VAL A 149 13.51 -5.87 -3.98
N PRO A 150 12.95 -6.92 -4.64
CA PRO A 150 13.77 -7.98 -5.23
C PRO A 150 14.73 -7.47 -6.31
N ASP A 151 14.29 -6.51 -7.13
CA ASP A 151 15.12 -5.91 -8.16
C ASP A 151 16.32 -5.18 -7.53
N ALA A 152 16.08 -4.39 -6.48
CA ALA A 152 17.12 -3.63 -5.81
C ALA A 152 18.07 -4.52 -4.99
N GLU A 153 17.58 -5.58 -4.35
CA GLU A 153 18.41 -6.64 -3.76
C GLU A 153 19.29 -7.31 -4.81
N GLY A 154 18.75 -7.56 -6.01
CA GLY A 154 19.48 -8.07 -7.16
C GLY A 154 20.62 -7.15 -7.56
N VAL A 155 20.36 -5.85 -7.71
CA VAL A 155 21.39 -4.83 -8.00
C VAL A 155 22.48 -4.83 -6.93
N LEU A 156 22.10 -4.86 -5.65
CA LEU A 156 23.04 -4.87 -4.54
C LEU A 156 23.91 -6.14 -4.53
N ALA A 157 23.35 -7.29 -4.89
CA ALA A 157 24.11 -8.54 -4.99
C ALA A 157 25.12 -8.49 -6.14
N VAL A 158 24.71 -8.08 -7.34
CA VAL A 158 25.59 -8.10 -8.52
C VAL A 158 26.66 -7.01 -8.50
N THR A 159 26.45 -5.92 -7.75
CA THR A 159 27.45 -4.84 -7.58
C THR A 159 28.47 -5.13 -6.47
N GLU A 160 28.40 -6.29 -5.81
CA GLU A 160 29.33 -6.63 -4.73
C GLU A 160 30.78 -6.67 -5.21
N GLY A 161 31.65 -5.89 -4.57
CA GLY A 161 33.06 -5.79 -4.92
C GLY A 161 33.34 -4.99 -6.20
N LEU A 162 32.32 -4.41 -6.84
CA LEU A 162 32.47 -3.57 -8.04
C LEU A 162 32.70 -2.07 -7.74
N GLY A 163 32.80 -1.70 -6.46
CA GLY A 163 32.95 -0.31 -6.00
C GLY A 163 31.63 0.35 -5.63
N ALA A 164 31.54 1.68 -5.75
CA ALA A 164 30.35 2.47 -5.38
C ALA A 164 29.86 2.25 -3.93
N ASP A 165 30.79 1.96 -3.00
CA ASP A 165 30.48 1.52 -1.62
C ASP A 165 29.51 2.44 -0.87
N ALA A 166 29.59 3.76 -1.08
CA ALA A 166 28.68 4.72 -0.46
C ALA A 166 27.23 4.54 -0.95
N ALA A 167 27.02 4.46 -2.27
CA ALA A 167 25.69 4.24 -2.86
C ALA A 167 25.15 2.85 -2.52
N ARG A 168 26.02 1.83 -2.45
CA ARG A 168 25.65 0.49 -1.97
C ARG A 168 25.13 0.53 -0.52
N ALA A 169 25.81 1.26 0.35
CA ALA A 169 25.39 1.42 1.74
C ALA A 169 24.06 2.17 1.86
N GLU A 170 23.82 3.17 1.01
CA GLU A 170 22.55 3.89 0.95
C GLU A 170 21.39 2.99 0.51
N LEU A 171 21.58 2.16 -0.54
CA LEU A 171 20.57 1.20 -0.97
C LEU A 171 20.30 0.13 0.10
N GLN A 172 21.33 -0.42 0.74
CA GLN A 172 21.14 -1.35 1.85
C GLN A 172 20.33 -0.72 3.00
N ALA A 173 20.62 0.53 3.36
CA ALA A 173 19.88 1.23 4.41
C ALA A 173 18.41 1.47 4.00
N ALA A 174 18.14 1.76 2.73
CA ALA A 174 16.78 1.90 2.20
C ALA A 174 16.00 0.58 2.28
N LEU A 175 16.64 -0.53 1.90
CA LEU A 175 16.07 -1.89 2.01
C LEU A 175 15.78 -2.26 3.47
N ASP A 176 16.72 -2.03 4.38
CA ASP A 176 16.54 -2.31 5.81
C ASP A 176 15.35 -1.51 6.39
N ALA A 177 15.23 -0.23 6.01
CA ALA A 177 14.12 0.63 6.42
C ALA A 177 12.78 0.18 5.82
N ALA A 178 12.79 -0.32 4.58
CA ALA A 178 11.63 -0.91 3.91
C ALA A 178 11.16 -2.17 4.65
N SER A 179 12.06 -3.11 4.95
CA SER A 179 11.73 -4.33 5.71
C SER A 179 11.20 -4.00 7.12
N ALA A 180 11.78 -3.02 7.80
CA ALA A 180 11.31 -2.58 9.11
C ALA A 180 9.88 -2.00 9.04
N SER A 181 9.58 -1.20 8.01
CA SER A 181 8.26 -0.59 7.80
C SER A 181 7.22 -1.64 7.39
N GLU A 182 7.60 -2.65 6.60
CA GLU A 182 6.71 -3.78 6.29
C GLU A 182 6.33 -4.56 7.56
N ALA A 183 7.29 -4.80 8.46
CA ALA A 183 7.00 -5.46 9.73
C ALA A 183 6.05 -4.65 10.61
N VAL A 184 6.11 -3.31 10.57
CA VAL A 184 5.13 -2.43 11.23
C VAL A 184 3.76 -2.55 10.57
N ALA A 185 3.69 -2.45 9.25
CA ALA A 185 2.44 -2.54 8.49
C ALA A 185 1.70 -3.85 8.75
N VAL A 186 2.40 -4.99 8.78
CA VAL A 186 1.81 -6.30 9.10
C VAL A 186 1.18 -6.32 10.50
N ARG A 187 1.81 -5.66 11.49
CA ARG A 187 1.22 -5.53 12.83
C ARG A 187 0.00 -4.61 12.82
N SER A 188 0.05 -3.49 12.10
CA SER A 188 -1.08 -2.55 11.98
C SER A 188 -2.30 -3.21 11.32
N LEU A 189 -2.11 -4.01 10.27
CA LEU A 189 -3.18 -4.75 9.58
C LEU A 189 -3.98 -5.69 10.51
N ALA A 190 -3.31 -6.27 11.52
CA ALA A 190 -3.96 -7.12 12.52
C ALA A 190 -4.78 -6.34 13.57
N GLY A 191 -4.58 -5.02 13.65
CA GLY A 191 -5.28 -4.11 14.56
C GLY A 191 -6.56 -3.50 13.98
N THR A 192 -7.12 -2.55 14.73
CA THR A 192 -8.30 -1.74 14.34
C THR A 192 -8.02 -0.24 14.43
N ASP A 193 -6.75 0.15 14.65
CA ASP A 193 -6.31 1.53 14.80
C ASP A 193 -6.07 2.15 13.42
N VAL A 194 -7.06 2.90 12.92
CA VAL A 194 -7.02 3.55 11.60
C VAL A 194 -5.84 4.53 11.48
N PRO A 195 -5.58 5.44 12.44
CA PRO A 195 -4.37 6.26 12.43
C PRO A 195 -3.06 5.47 12.31
N ALA A 196 -2.96 4.29 12.91
CA ALA A 196 -1.77 3.44 12.77
C ALA A 196 -1.65 2.79 11.38
N LEU A 197 -2.76 2.58 10.67
CA LEU A 197 -2.77 2.15 9.27
C LEU A 197 -2.40 3.31 8.34
N GLU A 198 -2.97 4.50 8.52
CA GLU A 198 -2.63 5.71 7.74
C GLU A 198 -1.13 6.05 7.88
N GLN A 199 -0.56 5.92 9.07
CA GLN A 199 0.88 6.09 9.27
C GLN A 199 1.69 5.01 8.55
N ALA A 200 1.24 3.75 8.59
CA ALA A 200 1.91 2.66 7.90
C ALA A 200 1.85 2.81 6.37
N GLU A 201 0.73 3.31 5.84
CA GLU A 201 0.55 3.68 4.44
C GLU A 201 1.59 4.74 4.04
N ALA A 202 1.63 5.87 4.74
CA ALA A 202 2.57 6.95 4.47
C ALA A 202 4.04 6.48 4.54
N ASP A 203 4.37 5.67 5.54
CA ASP A 203 5.72 5.11 5.70
C ASP A 203 6.07 4.17 4.53
N LEU A 204 5.19 3.24 4.15
CA LEU A 204 5.43 2.32 3.05
C LEU A 204 5.61 3.04 1.71
N ALA A 205 4.79 4.07 1.43
CA ALA A 205 4.93 4.89 0.24
C ALA A 205 6.32 5.56 0.21
N ALA A 206 6.74 6.19 1.31
CA ALA A 206 8.05 6.81 1.41
C ALA A 206 9.20 5.79 1.30
N ARG A 207 9.05 4.56 1.83
CA ARG A 207 10.06 3.50 1.69
C ARG A 207 10.17 3.00 0.26
N ARG A 208 9.05 2.80 -0.43
CA ARG A 208 9.05 2.41 -1.84
C ARG A 208 9.82 3.43 -2.68
N ASP A 209 9.50 4.71 -2.55
CA ASP A 209 10.17 5.78 -3.30
C ASP A 209 11.65 5.89 -2.92
N GLY A 210 11.99 5.71 -1.63
CA GLY A 210 13.37 5.69 -1.17
C GLY A 210 14.20 4.53 -1.74
N VAL A 211 13.62 3.33 -1.85
CA VAL A 211 14.29 2.17 -2.48
C VAL A 211 14.52 2.42 -3.96
N VAL A 212 13.53 2.94 -4.70
CA VAL A 212 13.67 3.27 -6.12
C VAL A 212 14.79 4.29 -6.34
N ALA A 213 14.77 5.40 -5.60
CA ALA A 213 15.78 6.45 -5.73
C ALA A 213 17.19 5.97 -5.36
N ALA A 214 17.33 5.17 -4.29
CA ALA A 214 18.63 4.62 -3.89
C ALA A 214 19.15 3.59 -4.89
N ASN A 215 18.26 2.83 -5.53
CA ASN A 215 18.61 1.89 -6.57
C ASN A 215 19.14 2.62 -7.82
N GLU A 216 18.43 3.65 -8.28
CA GLU A 216 18.89 4.52 -9.38
C GLU A 216 20.25 5.16 -9.08
N ALA A 217 20.43 5.70 -7.87
CA ALA A 217 21.70 6.29 -7.44
C ALA A 217 22.85 5.27 -7.44
N LEU A 218 22.59 4.01 -7.08
CA LEU A 218 23.59 2.95 -7.18
C LEU A 218 23.93 2.62 -8.64
N LEU A 219 22.95 2.56 -9.54
CA LEU A 219 23.20 2.35 -10.97
C LEU A 219 24.08 3.47 -11.55
N ASP A 220 23.76 4.72 -11.25
CA ASP A 220 24.55 5.89 -11.68
C ASP A 220 25.97 5.88 -11.10
N ALA A 221 26.12 5.51 -9.83
CA ALA A 221 27.42 5.37 -9.21
C ALA A 221 28.23 4.22 -9.83
N GLN A 222 27.56 3.12 -10.22
CA GLN A 222 28.20 1.97 -10.84
C GLN A 222 28.68 2.30 -12.26
N ASP A 223 27.91 3.08 -13.04
CA ASP A 223 28.39 3.61 -14.34
C ASP A 223 29.69 4.37 -14.18
N ALA A 224 29.72 5.32 -13.24
CA ALA A 224 30.89 6.17 -13.03
C ALA A 224 32.15 5.37 -12.63
N VAL A 225 31.97 4.19 -12.03
CA VAL A 225 33.06 3.29 -11.65
C VAL A 225 33.45 2.36 -12.79
N THR A 226 32.48 1.82 -13.54
CA THR A 226 32.69 0.67 -14.42
C THR A 226 32.59 0.99 -15.91
N CYS A 227 31.77 1.94 -16.33
CA CYS A 227 31.58 2.28 -17.74
C CYS A 227 32.25 3.63 -18.08
N PRO A 228 33.52 3.63 -18.56
CA PRO A 228 34.29 4.86 -18.75
C PRO A 228 33.84 5.70 -19.95
N ALA A 229 32.88 5.22 -20.75
CA ALA A 229 32.44 5.86 -21.97
C ALA A 229 30.98 6.33 -21.87
N PRO A 230 30.64 7.51 -22.42
CA PRO A 230 29.30 8.10 -22.29
C PRO A 230 28.20 7.32 -23.05
N ASP A 231 28.59 6.42 -23.94
CA ASP A 231 27.73 5.53 -24.72
C ASP A 231 27.64 4.11 -24.11
N GLN A 232 28.19 3.92 -22.91
CA GLN A 232 28.10 2.69 -22.14
C GLN A 232 27.30 2.92 -20.87
N GLU A 233 26.27 2.11 -20.68
CA GLU A 233 25.51 2.06 -19.43
C GLU A 233 25.74 0.70 -18.78
N TRP A 234 25.98 0.74 -17.48
CA TRP A 234 26.06 -0.45 -16.67
C TRP A 234 24.64 -0.96 -16.47
N SER A 235 24.48 -2.28 -16.63
CA SER A 235 23.23 -2.96 -16.36
C SER A 235 23.47 -4.19 -15.49
N PRO A 236 22.67 -4.39 -14.42
CA PRO A 236 22.72 -5.61 -13.62
C PRO A 236 22.32 -6.85 -14.44
N ARG A 237 21.64 -6.65 -15.57
CA ARG A 237 21.18 -7.73 -16.46
C ARG A 237 22.22 -8.13 -17.50
N SER A 238 23.24 -7.29 -17.73
CA SER A 238 24.24 -7.53 -18.77
C SER A 238 25.05 -8.79 -18.44
N GLY A 239 24.77 -9.86 -19.17
CA GLY A 239 25.42 -11.17 -19.02
C GLY A 239 24.67 -12.13 -18.09
N HIS A 240 23.48 -11.75 -17.64
CA HIS A 240 22.63 -12.48 -16.70
C HIS A 240 21.19 -12.66 -17.21
N LEU A 241 20.97 -12.64 -18.52
CA LEU A 241 19.65 -12.88 -19.10
C LEU A 241 19.21 -14.33 -18.88
N ASP A 242 17.92 -14.52 -18.60
CA ASP A 242 17.35 -15.84 -18.46
C ASP A 242 17.36 -16.58 -19.80
N ALA A 243 17.56 -17.91 -19.76
CA ALA A 243 17.54 -18.73 -20.96
C ALA A 243 16.21 -18.65 -21.74
N ALA A 244 15.10 -18.31 -21.06
CA ALA A 244 13.79 -18.12 -21.67
C ALA A 244 13.68 -16.79 -22.46
N GLU A 245 14.52 -15.80 -22.16
CA GLU A 245 14.58 -14.54 -22.88
C GLU A 245 15.44 -14.62 -24.14
N LEU A 246 16.28 -15.65 -24.22
CA LEU A 246 17.20 -15.88 -25.34
C LEU A 246 16.61 -16.88 -26.33
N ALA A 247 16.90 -16.67 -27.61
CA ALA A 247 16.61 -17.65 -28.65
C ALA A 247 17.85 -17.85 -29.54
N PRO A 248 18.11 -19.10 -29.98
CA PRO A 248 19.22 -19.40 -30.87
C PRO A 248 19.02 -18.73 -32.24
N ILE A 249 20.12 -18.26 -32.84
CA ILE A 249 20.10 -17.73 -34.20
C ILE A 249 19.88 -18.90 -35.19
N PRO A 250 18.82 -18.91 -36.02
CA PRO A 250 18.40 -20.12 -36.73
C PRO A 250 19.41 -20.78 -37.67
N TRP A 251 20.30 -19.99 -38.28
CA TRP A 251 21.34 -20.51 -39.19
C TRP A 251 22.70 -20.72 -38.52
N ASP A 252 22.85 -20.29 -37.26
CA ASP A 252 24.05 -20.47 -36.45
C ASP A 252 23.68 -20.63 -34.95
N PRO A 253 23.10 -21.78 -34.57
CA PRO A 253 22.47 -21.96 -33.26
C PRO A 253 23.47 -22.05 -32.10
N SER A 254 24.78 -22.00 -32.35
CA SER A 254 25.77 -21.79 -31.28
C SER A 254 25.74 -20.39 -30.69
N TYR A 255 25.07 -19.45 -31.36
CA TYR A 255 24.87 -18.09 -30.88
C TYR A 255 23.40 -17.83 -30.58
N SER A 256 23.14 -16.94 -29.63
CA SER A 256 21.80 -16.49 -29.26
C SER A 256 21.74 -14.98 -29.14
N VAL A 257 20.53 -14.44 -29.33
CA VAL A 257 20.16 -13.05 -29.03
C VAL A 257 18.85 -13.08 -28.26
N ARG A 258 18.37 -11.94 -27.76
CA ARG A 258 17.03 -11.88 -27.18
C ARG A 258 15.97 -12.35 -28.20
N ALA A 259 15.00 -13.11 -27.71
CA ALA A 259 14.02 -13.80 -28.56
C ALA A 259 13.15 -12.83 -29.39
N ASP A 260 12.86 -11.65 -28.85
CA ASP A 260 12.12 -10.59 -29.54
C ASP A 260 12.88 -9.99 -30.73
N LEU A 261 14.20 -10.15 -30.80
CA LEU A 261 15.05 -9.62 -31.88
C LEU A 261 15.28 -10.61 -33.03
N VAL A 262 15.00 -11.90 -32.80
CA VAL A 262 15.20 -12.95 -33.82
C VAL A 262 14.44 -12.68 -35.12
N PRO A 263 13.16 -12.25 -35.12
CA PRO A 263 12.44 -11.99 -36.37
C PRO A 263 13.13 -10.95 -37.27
N GLY A 264 13.62 -9.85 -36.68
CA GLY A 264 14.36 -8.82 -37.41
C GLY A 264 15.69 -9.33 -37.95
N LEU A 265 16.44 -10.07 -37.12
CA LEU A 265 17.72 -10.67 -37.51
C LEU A 265 17.55 -11.70 -38.64
N VAL A 266 16.50 -12.53 -38.61
CA VAL A 266 16.16 -13.48 -39.67
C VAL A 266 15.78 -12.78 -40.97
N ALA A 267 14.99 -11.70 -40.90
CA ALA A 267 14.64 -10.92 -42.09
C ALA A 267 15.88 -10.28 -42.74
N MET A 268 16.81 -9.77 -41.92
CA MET A 268 18.08 -9.22 -42.37
C MET A 268 18.97 -10.27 -43.05
N ASP A 269 19.10 -11.45 -42.45
CA ASP A 269 19.86 -12.56 -43.04
C ASP A 269 19.25 -13.06 -44.35
N ALA A 270 17.92 -13.17 -44.44
CA ALA A 270 17.26 -13.56 -45.69
C ALA A 270 17.54 -12.55 -46.82
N ALA A 271 17.52 -11.24 -46.54
CA ALA A 271 17.88 -10.20 -47.50
C ALA A 271 19.38 -10.25 -47.86
N TYR A 272 20.25 -10.49 -46.88
CA TYR A 272 21.68 -10.65 -47.10
C TYR A 272 22.00 -11.88 -47.97
N GLN A 273 21.29 -12.99 -47.75
CA GLN A 273 21.43 -14.22 -48.52
C GLN A 273 21.03 -14.01 -49.98
N GLN A 274 19.99 -13.20 -50.25
CA GLN A 274 19.64 -12.82 -51.62
C GLN A 274 20.75 -12.00 -52.31
N ALA A 275 21.45 -11.14 -51.56
CA ALA A 275 22.51 -10.29 -52.09
C ALA A 275 23.84 -11.03 -52.32
N PHE A 276 24.21 -11.97 -51.44
CA PHE A 276 25.55 -12.58 -51.41
C PHE A 276 25.58 -14.10 -51.53
N GLY A 277 24.42 -14.76 -51.61
CA GLY A 277 24.32 -16.21 -51.83
C GLY A 277 24.66 -17.09 -50.63
N GLY A 278 24.79 -16.51 -49.44
CA GLY A 278 25.08 -17.24 -48.20
C GLY A 278 24.63 -16.46 -46.97
N HIS A 279 24.52 -17.16 -45.83
CA HIS A 279 24.09 -16.56 -44.57
C HIS A 279 25.11 -15.55 -44.02
N LEU A 280 24.64 -14.61 -43.21
CA LEU A 280 25.46 -13.75 -42.37
C LEU A 280 26.30 -14.62 -41.43
N LYS A 281 27.61 -14.42 -41.45
CA LYS A 281 28.50 -15.14 -40.54
C LYS A 281 28.46 -14.48 -39.17
N ILE A 282 28.02 -15.19 -38.15
CA ILE A 282 28.08 -14.74 -36.76
C ILE A 282 29.48 -15.03 -36.20
N SER A 283 30.04 -14.08 -35.45
CA SER A 283 31.33 -14.23 -34.76
C SER A 283 31.17 -14.10 -33.25
N SER A 284 30.18 -13.34 -32.79
CA SER A 284 29.83 -13.11 -31.39
C SER A 284 28.36 -12.70 -31.32
N ALA A 285 27.67 -12.98 -30.21
CA ALA A 285 26.29 -12.56 -29.97
C ALA A 285 26.09 -12.37 -28.46
N TYR A 286 25.02 -12.88 -27.85
CA TYR A 286 24.89 -12.87 -26.39
C TYR A 286 26.15 -13.42 -25.70
N ARG A 287 26.63 -12.69 -24.68
CA ARG A 287 27.80 -13.06 -23.88
C ARG A 287 27.43 -13.06 -22.41
N THR A 288 27.71 -14.15 -21.71
CA THR A 288 27.48 -14.22 -20.26
C THR A 288 28.43 -13.26 -19.53
N PHE A 289 28.13 -12.97 -18.27
CA PHE A 289 29.02 -12.15 -17.43
C PHE A 289 30.41 -12.78 -17.30
N ASP A 290 30.48 -14.09 -17.07
CA ASP A 290 31.74 -14.84 -16.94
C ASP A 290 32.55 -14.82 -18.26
N ASP A 291 31.88 -14.97 -19.40
CA ASP A 291 32.54 -14.85 -20.70
C ASP A 291 33.05 -13.43 -20.94
N GLN A 292 32.29 -12.41 -20.51
CA GLN A 292 32.72 -11.00 -20.59
C GLN A 292 33.93 -10.75 -19.71
N LEU A 293 33.96 -11.30 -18.50
CA LEU A 293 35.12 -11.23 -17.60
C LEU A 293 36.36 -11.90 -18.22
N ALA A 294 36.18 -13.01 -18.93
CA ALA A 294 37.27 -13.74 -19.58
C ALA A 294 37.91 -12.97 -20.75
N VAL A 295 37.13 -12.13 -21.46
CA VAL A 295 37.62 -11.34 -22.61
C VAL A 295 37.96 -9.89 -22.26
N TYR A 296 37.56 -9.41 -21.09
CA TYR A 296 37.83 -8.05 -20.66
C TYR A 296 39.31 -7.84 -20.36
N ASP A 297 39.89 -6.85 -21.03
CA ASP A 297 41.25 -6.38 -20.79
C ASP A 297 41.20 -4.86 -20.61
N PRO A 298 41.42 -4.32 -19.40
CA PRO A 298 41.34 -2.88 -19.14
C PRO A 298 42.40 -2.06 -19.93
N SER A 299 43.41 -2.70 -20.52
CA SER A 299 44.38 -2.05 -21.40
C SER A 299 43.93 -1.96 -22.87
N SER A 300 42.81 -2.61 -23.22
CA SER A 300 42.24 -2.67 -24.56
C SER A 300 40.84 -2.05 -24.58
N PRO A 301 40.51 -1.20 -25.57
CA PRO A 301 39.18 -0.61 -25.66
C PRO A 301 38.12 -1.53 -26.30
N ILE A 302 38.52 -2.73 -26.76
CA ILE A 302 37.68 -3.61 -27.59
C ILE A 302 36.62 -4.37 -26.77
N ALA A 303 36.95 -4.77 -25.56
CA ALA A 303 35.98 -5.44 -24.68
C ALA A 303 35.47 -4.42 -23.66
N ALA A 304 34.16 -4.16 -23.68
CA ALA A 304 33.55 -3.35 -22.63
C ALA A 304 33.79 -3.96 -21.25
N PRO A 305 33.87 -3.15 -20.18
CA PRO A 305 33.89 -3.66 -18.82
C PRO A 305 32.67 -4.57 -18.55
N PRO A 306 32.80 -5.61 -17.71
CA PRO A 306 31.68 -6.47 -17.34
C PRO A 306 30.50 -5.64 -16.80
N GLY A 307 29.29 -5.91 -17.31
CA GLY A 307 28.09 -5.12 -17.00
C GLY A 307 27.81 -3.95 -17.97
N CYS A 308 28.79 -3.52 -18.78
CA CYS A 308 28.65 -2.39 -19.73
C CYS A 308 28.52 -2.83 -21.20
N SER A 309 28.32 -4.13 -21.46
CA SER A 309 28.40 -4.70 -22.82
C SER A 309 27.01 -4.95 -23.40
N ASN A 310 26.72 -4.39 -24.58
CA ASN A 310 25.47 -4.68 -25.29
C ASN A 310 25.33 -6.17 -25.70
N HIS A 311 26.44 -6.92 -25.79
CA HIS A 311 26.39 -8.37 -25.92
C HIS A 311 25.77 -9.03 -24.68
N GLY A 312 26.05 -8.51 -23.49
CA GLY A 312 25.44 -9.00 -22.24
C GLY A 312 23.94 -8.74 -22.17
N LEU A 313 23.43 -7.77 -22.91
CA LEU A 313 21.99 -7.50 -23.01
C LEU A 313 21.30 -8.32 -24.12
N GLY A 314 22.05 -9.16 -24.84
CA GLY A 314 21.51 -9.97 -25.93
C GLY A 314 20.96 -9.15 -27.10
N VAL A 315 21.34 -7.87 -27.19
CA VAL A 315 20.89 -6.92 -28.23
C VAL A 315 21.93 -6.65 -29.30
N ALA A 316 23.15 -7.20 -29.17
CA ALA A 316 24.25 -7.01 -30.10
C ALA A 316 24.74 -8.34 -30.70
N ALA A 317 25.27 -8.26 -31.91
CA ALA A 317 25.91 -9.34 -32.62
C ALA A 317 27.08 -8.84 -33.48
N ASP A 318 28.15 -9.63 -33.50
CA ASP A 318 29.32 -9.37 -34.34
C ASP A 318 29.25 -10.20 -35.61
N PHE A 319 29.36 -9.54 -36.76
CA PHE A 319 29.32 -10.20 -38.07
C PHE A 319 30.70 -10.28 -38.74
N GLY A 320 30.99 -11.46 -39.25
CA GLY A 320 32.21 -11.77 -39.98
C GLY A 320 31.99 -11.93 -41.49
N GLY A 321 32.81 -12.77 -42.13
CA GLY A 321 32.59 -13.19 -43.52
C GLY A 321 32.76 -12.07 -44.56
N GLY A 322 33.42 -10.98 -44.18
CA GLY A 322 33.64 -9.77 -44.97
C GLY A 322 33.01 -8.52 -44.36
N VAL A 323 32.09 -8.64 -43.40
CA VAL A 323 31.50 -7.50 -42.70
C VAL A 323 32.52 -6.80 -41.78
N GLN A 324 33.43 -7.55 -41.16
CA GLN A 324 34.46 -7.08 -40.24
C GLN A 324 35.56 -6.19 -40.88
N THR A 325 35.31 -5.62 -42.06
CA THR A 325 36.23 -4.74 -42.78
C THR A 325 35.45 -3.55 -43.33
N PHE A 326 35.78 -2.35 -42.84
CA PHE A 326 35.18 -1.11 -43.32
C PHE A 326 35.27 -0.98 -44.84
N GLY A 327 34.20 -0.50 -45.45
CA GLY A 327 34.11 -0.28 -46.90
C GLY A 327 34.05 -1.54 -47.76
N SER A 328 34.02 -2.74 -47.16
CA SER A 328 33.74 -3.96 -47.93
C SER A 328 32.32 -3.89 -48.53
N ALA A 329 32.09 -4.67 -49.59
CA ALA A 329 30.76 -4.75 -50.20
C ALA A 329 29.69 -5.20 -49.19
N LYS A 330 30.04 -6.12 -48.28
CA LYS A 330 29.14 -6.67 -47.27
C LYS A 330 28.87 -5.69 -46.13
N TYR A 331 29.89 -5.00 -45.64
CA TYR A 331 29.75 -3.93 -44.66
C TYR A 331 28.86 -2.80 -45.21
N THR A 332 29.17 -2.33 -46.43
CA THR A 332 28.41 -1.26 -47.10
C THR A 332 26.96 -1.65 -47.33
N TRP A 333 26.71 -2.92 -47.69
CA TRP A 333 25.35 -3.44 -47.82
C TRP A 333 24.62 -3.42 -46.48
N LEU A 334 25.22 -3.90 -45.38
CA LEU A 334 24.57 -3.85 -44.08
C LEU A 334 24.31 -2.40 -43.64
N LYS A 335 25.25 -1.47 -43.87
CA LYS A 335 25.05 -0.04 -43.56
C LYS A 335 23.83 0.55 -44.24
N ALA A 336 23.50 0.07 -45.44
CA ALA A 336 22.35 0.55 -46.21
C ALA A 336 21.04 -0.17 -45.87
N ASN A 337 21.07 -1.39 -45.32
CA ASN A 337 19.88 -2.25 -45.21
C ASN A 337 19.50 -2.63 -43.77
N ALA A 338 20.45 -2.71 -42.83
CA ALA A 338 20.22 -3.21 -41.48
C ALA A 338 19.10 -2.45 -40.74
N GLY A 339 19.04 -1.12 -40.91
CA GLY A 339 18.05 -0.26 -40.23
C GLY A 339 16.61 -0.65 -40.54
N THR A 340 16.33 -1.15 -41.76
CA THR A 340 14.99 -1.60 -42.16
C THR A 340 14.54 -2.88 -41.43
N HIS A 341 15.47 -3.56 -40.76
CA HIS A 341 15.25 -4.78 -40.01
C HIS A 341 15.39 -4.58 -38.50
N GLY A 342 15.48 -3.33 -38.04
CA GLY A 342 15.64 -3.00 -36.62
C GLY A 342 17.05 -3.22 -36.08
N TRP A 343 18.07 -3.21 -36.94
CA TRP A 343 19.48 -3.31 -36.56
C TRP A 343 20.25 -2.11 -37.08
N GLU A 344 21.30 -1.70 -36.39
CA GLU A 344 22.12 -0.58 -36.78
C GLU A 344 23.61 -0.83 -36.49
N HIS A 345 24.43 -0.02 -37.15
CA HIS A 345 25.83 0.12 -36.81
C HIS A 345 25.96 1.42 -36.02
N PRO A 346 26.24 1.33 -34.71
CA PRO A 346 26.14 2.47 -33.82
C PRO A 346 27.24 3.50 -34.10
N SER A 347 26.97 4.76 -33.79
CA SER A 347 27.87 5.88 -34.12
C SER A 347 29.27 5.75 -33.51
N TRP A 348 29.38 5.14 -32.32
CA TRP A 348 30.66 4.88 -31.65
C TRP A 348 31.51 3.83 -32.37
N ALA A 349 30.89 2.93 -33.16
CA ALA A 349 31.54 1.85 -33.89
C ALA A 349 31.98 2.24 -35.31
N GLU A 350 31.59 3.44 -35.78
CA GLU A 350 31.95 3.97 -37.10
C GLU A 350 33.47 4.13 -37.29
N PRO A 351 33.98 4.29 -38.53
CA PRO A 351 35.39 4.53 -38.79
C PRO A 351 36.00 5.72 -38.02
N GLY A 352 35.18 6.74 -37.75
CA GLY A 352 35.54 7.92 -36.96
C GLY A 352 35.01 7.91 -35.53
N GLY A 353 34.39 6.80 -35.10
CA GLY A 353 33.86 6.62 -33.77
C GLY A 353 34.94 6.39 -32.72
N ARG A 354 34.52 6.29 -31.45
CA ARG A 354 35.41 6.10 -30.30
C ARG A 354 36.16 4.76 -30.37
N VAL A 355 35.48 3.70 -30.80
CA VAL A 355 36.05 2.36 -30.97
C VAL A 355 35.59 1.84 -32.32
N PRO A 356 36.37 2.02 -33.40
CA PRO A 356 35.95 1.57 -34.73
C PRO A 356 35.83 0.04 -34.82
N GLU A 357 34.61 -0.46 -34.96
CA GLU A 357 34.28 -1.89 -34.93
C GLU A 357 33.35 -2.28 -36.07
N PRO A 358 33.85 -2.47 -37.31
CA PRO A 358 33.00 -2.75 -38.48
C PRO A 358 32.16 -4.02 -38.35
N TRP A 359 32.55 -4.92 -37.44
CA TRP A 359 31.85 -6.14 -37.13
C TRP A 359 30.67 -5.94 -36.18
N HIS A 360 30.61 -4.88 -35.36
CA HIS A 360 29.61 -4.71 -34.31
C HIS A 360 28.31 -4.12 -34.85
N TRP A 361 27.21 -4.81 -34.61
CA TRP A 361 25.85 -4.38 -34.94
C TRP A 361 24.94 -4.62 -33.75
N GLN A 362 23.97 -3.73 -33.55
CA GLN A 362 23.03 -3.83 -32.43
C GLN A 362 21.61 -3.53 -32.87
N SER A 363 20.64 -4.02 -32.11
CA SER A 363 19.23 -3.69 -32.30
C SER A 363 18.98 -2.21 -32.03
N VAL A 364 18.09 -1.57 -32.80
CA VAL A 364 17.56 -0.23 -32.48
C VAL A 364 16.64 -0.23 -31.26
N LEU A 365 16.22 -1.42 -30.81
CA LEU A 365 15.51 -1.65 -29.55
C LEU A 365 16.48 -1.95 -28.40
N ALA A 366 17.79 -1.96 -28.66
CA ALA A 366 18.75 -1.78 -27.58
C ALA A 366 18.40 -0.44 -26.90
N PRO A 367 18.45 -0.35 -25.57
CA PRO A 367 18.22 0.92 -24.92
C PRO A 367 19.24 1.94 -25.46
N GLU A 368 18.80 2.87 -26.29
CA GLU A 368 19.36 4.21 -26.25
C GLU A 368 18.87 4.79 -24.92
N ALA A 369 19.65 4.59 -23.86
CA ALA A 369 19.52 5.29 -22.59
C ALA A 369 18.09 5.49 -22.06
N THR A 370 17.41 4.40 -21.68
CA THR A 370 16.18 4.51 -20.86
C THR A 370 16.30 3.62 -19.65
N ARG A 371 16.84 4.21 -18.58
CA ARG A 371 16.54 3.85 -17.19
C ARG A 371 15.14 4.28 -16.82
#